data_AF-A0A5J4RN82-F1
#
_entry.id   AF-A0A5J4RN82-F1
#
_cell.length_a   1.000
_cell.length_b   1.000
_cell.length_c   1.000
_cell.angle_alpha   90.00
_cell.angle_beta   90.00
_cell.angle_gamma   90.00
#
_symmetry.space_group_name_H-M   'P 1'
#
loop_
_entity.id
_entity.type
_entity.pdbx_description
1 polymer ?
#
loop_
_entity_poly.entity_id
_entity_poly.type
_entity_poly.pdbx_seq_one_letter_code
_entity_poly.pdbx_strand_id
1 'polypeptide(L)'
;MEYANQVALNKLFLLIIFTLSFAHHNTQIKVRNDDDDDDDPKVVEIKYFSLQPDTKGVITVNFDDLEGDTQLLPIKSKSLSDFDSIFTDFSVKNNTFTTIPLENFQDLKTSIALTAKEQKCTAVTQFFDKFNYGLYGYTVLALEQLDLAPSITALIKNGLTKITYTDVPQSKTEYYKDILFNEGCNTTDNIKYLTYGIRKSGVVDTECFPNNKIPTVTKQCTTNT
;
A
#
# COMPACT_ATOMS: atom_id res chain seq x y z
N MET A 1 2.13 13.18 32.85
CA MET A 1 2.79 13.51 31.56
C MET A 1 3.52 12.27 31.08
N GLU A 2 2.81 11.14 31.03
CA GLU A 2 3.40 9.79 31.07
C GLU A 2 2.54 8.78 30.28
N TYR A 3 1.70 9.28 29.37
CA TYR A 3 0.81 8.48 28.51
C TYR A 3 1.09 8.66 27.00
N ALA A 4 2.07 9.48 26.62
CA ALA A 4 2.45 9.71 25.23
C ALA A 4 3.58 8.78 24.73
N ASN A 5 4.36 8.17 25.64
CA ASN A 5 5.54 7.37 25.29
C ASN A 5 5.30 5.86 25.15
N GLN A 6 4.09 5.37 25.41
CA GLN A 6 3.78 3.93 25.33
C GLN A 6 3.02 3.53 24.05
N VAL A 7 2.61 4.52 23.23
CA VAL A 7 1.94 4.30 21.92
C VAL A 7 2.95 4.30 20.76
N ALA A 8 4.17 4.81 20.97
CA ALA A 8 5.23 4.85 19.96
C ALA A 8 5.99 3.52 19.82
N LEU A 9 6.08 2.72 20.90
CA LEU A 9 6.88 1.50 20.91
C LEU A 9 6.19 0.28 20.26
N ASN A 10 4.87 0.32 20.09
CA ASN A 10 4.11 -0.72 19.37
C ASN A 10 3.96 -0.48 17.86
N LYS A 11 4.59 0.58 17.32
CA LYS A 11 4.38 0.98 15.91
C LYS A 11 5.59 0.76 15.00
N LEU A 12 6.72 0.32 15.53
CA LEU A 12 7.94 0.05 14.76
C LEU A 12 8.08 -1.43 14.34
N PHE A 13 7.28 -2.33 14.93
CA PHE A 13 7.21 -3.74 14.50
C PHE A 13 6.38 -3.97 13.23
N LEU A 14 5.83 -2.91 12.63
CA LEU A 14 4.90 -2.99 11.49
C LEU A 14 5.57 -2.84 10.12
N LEU A 15 6.88 -2.59 10.05
CA LEU A 15 7.57 -2.36 8.76
C LEU A 15 7.71 -3.64 7.90
N ILE A 16 7.56 -4.83 8.51
CA ILE A 16 7.51 -6.12 7.80
C ILE A 16 6.07 -6.69 7.76
N ILE A 17 5.13 -6.12 8.54
CA ILE A 17 3.80 -6.72 8.75
C ILE A 17 2.69 -6.11 7.85
N PHE A 18 2.87 -4.99 7.15
CA PHE A 18 1.72 -4.32 6.46
C PHE A 18 1.74 -4.27 4.92
N THR A 19 2.58 -5.07 4.27
CA THR A 19 2.15 -5.66 2.97
C THR A 19 0.96 -6.62 3.15
N LEU A 20 0.60 -7.00 4.39
CA LEU A 20 -0.52 -7.90 4.74
C LEU A 20 -1.90 -7.21 4.82
N SER A 21 -2.04 -5.89 4.68
CA SER A 21 -3.30 -5.19 5.00
C SER A 21 -4.15 -4.72 3.82
N PHE A 22 -3.84 -5.18 2.60
CA PHE A 22 -4.82 -5.17 1.50
C PHE A 22 -5.68 -6.44 1.43
N ALA A 23 -5.48 -7.39 2.34
CA ALA A 23 -6.45 -8.46 2.61
C ALA A 23 -7.53 -7.92 3.56
N HIS A 24 -8.76 -7.86 3.08
CA HIS A 24 -9.92 -7.45 3.87
C HIS A 24 -10.18 -8.41 5.05
N HIS A 25 -10.42 -7.83 6.22
CA HIS A 25 -10.98 -8.37 7.47
C HIS A 25 -10.40 -9.66 8.11
N ASN A 26 -10.03 -9.51 9.40
CA ASN A 26 -9.84 -10.55 10.42
C ASN A 26 -8.60 -11.45 10.34
N THR A 27 -7.41 -10.87 10.22
CA THR A 27 -6.18 -11.56 10.64
C THR A 27 -5.59 -10.91 11.88
N GLN A 28 -5.98 -11.43 13.05
CA GLN A 28 -5.12 -11.29 14.24
C GLN A 28 -3.90 -12.17 14.01
N ILE A 29 -2.73 -11.57 13.75
CA ILE A 29 -1.47 -12.29 13.83
C ILE A 29 -1.19 -12.46 15.32
N LYS A 30 -1.57 -13.62 15.87
CA LYS A 30 -1.06 -14.09 17.16
C LYS A 30 0.42 -14.42 16.97
N VAL A 31 1.31 -13.51 17.36
CA VAL A 31 2.65 -13.92 17.81
C VAL A 31 2.48 -14.28 19.28
N ARG A 32 2.14 -15.54 19.54
CA ARG A 32 2.06 -16.08 20.88
C ARG A 32 2.60 -17.50 20.84
N ASN A 33 3.61 -17.74 21.66
CA ASN A 33 3.86 -19.05 22.26
C ASN A 33 2.61 -19.35 23.10
N ASP A 34 1.55 -19.84 22.48
CA ASP A 34 0.46 -20.49 23.20
C ASP A 34 0.73 -21.99 23.03
N ASP A 35 0.95 -22.67 24.16
CA ASP A 35 1.16 -24.10 24.32
C ASP A 35 -0.07 -24.94 23.88
N ASP A 36 -0.48 -24.81 22.61
CA ASP A 36 -1.50 -25.66 21.99
C ASP A 36 -0.80 -26.61 21.01
N ASP A 37 -0.89 -27.91 21.28
CA ASP A 37 -0.24 -29.06 20.61
C ASP A 37 -0.55 -29.25 19.09
N ASP A 38 -1.08 -28.24 18.39
CA ASP A 38 -1.20 -28.23 16.93
C ASP A 38 -0.02 -27.47 16.32
N ASP A 39 1.13 -28.14 16.32
CA ASP A 39 2.48 -27.66 16.02
C ASP A 39 2.77 -27.43 14.52
N ASP A 40 1.75 -27.09 13.72
CA ASP A 40 1.95 -26.77 12.31
C ASP A 40 2.37 -25.29 12.17
N PRO A 41 3.59 -25.00 11.66
CA PRO A 41 4.04 -23.63 11.47
C PRO A 41 3.09 -22.92 10.50
N LYS A 42 2.48 -21.82 10.96
CA LYS A 42 1.61 -21.00 10.11
C LYS A 42 2.42 -20.41 8.96
N VAL A 43 2.17 -20.92 7.76
CA VAL A 43 2.72 -20.35 6.52
C VAL A 43 2.08 -18.98 6.31
N VAL A 44 2.93 -17.95 6.26
CA VAL A 44 2.50 -16.57 5.95
C VAL A 44 2.50 -16.40 4.44
N GLU A 45 1.32 -16.15 3.86
CA GLU A 45 1.17 -15.89 2.43
C GLU A 45 0.95 -14.41 2.13
N ILE A 46 1.63 -13.90 1.11
CA ILE A 46 1.43 -12.56 0.56
C ILE A 46 0.48 -12.65 -0.64
N LYS A 47 -0.66 -11.95 -0.55
CA LYS A 47 -1.67 -11.88 -1.62
C LYS A 47 -1.49 -10.62 -2.46
N TYR A 48 -1.59 -10.76 -3.79
CA TYR A 48 -1.43 -9.65 -4.72
C TYR A 48 -2.29 -9.80 -5.98
N PHE A 49 -2.69 -8.67 -6.57
CA PHE A 49 -3.34 -8.69 -7.88
C PHE A 49 -2.31 -9.04 -8.97
N SER A 50 -2.62 -10.06 -9.77
CA SER A 50 -1.70 -10.57 -10.79
C SER A 50 -1.87 -9.95 -12.16
N LEU A 51 -3.04 -9.35 -12.45
CA LEU A 51 -3.28 -8.67 -13.71
C LEU A 51 -2.44 -7.40 -13.80
N GLN A 52 -2.10 -7.02 -15.03
CA GLN A 52 -1.38 -5.79 -15.33
C GLN A 52 -2.27 -4.89 -16.17
N PRO A 53 -2.36 -3.59 -15.85
CA PRO A 53 -3.10 -2.66 -16.68
C PRO A 53 -2.40 -2.41 -18.01
N ASP A 54 -3.17 -2.07 -19.03
CA ASP A 54 -2.63 -1.53 -20.27
C ASP A 54 -2.01 -0.13 -20.08
N THR A 55 -1.51 0.46 -21.18
CA THR A 55 -0.88 1.79 -21.14
C THR A 55 -1.84 2.91 -20.72
N LYS A 56 -3.15 2.69 -20.81
CA LYS A 56 -4.21 3.61 -20.42
C LYS A 56 -4.71 3.37 -18.99
N GLY A 57 -4.15 2.40 -18.26
CA GLY A 57 -4.58 2.07 -16.91
C GLY A 57 -5.81 1.18 -16.86
N VAL A 58 -6.13 0.45 -17.95
CA VAL A 58 -7.29 -0.44 -18.04
C VAL A 58 -6.87 -1.87 -17.75
N ILE A 59 -7.59 -2.54 -16.85
CA ILE A 59 -7.51 -3.99 -16.66
C ILE A 59 -8.71 -4.63 -17.36
N THR A 60 -8.43 -5.63 -18.18
CA THR A 60 -9.45 -6.53 -18.75
C THR A 60 -9.42 -7.85 -17.99
N VAL A 61 -10.57 -8.25 -17.48
CA VAL A 61 -10.76 -9.49 -16.72
C VAL A 61 -11.63 -10.41 -17.57
N ASN A 62 -11.12 -11.57 -17.95
CA ASN A 62 -11.99 -12.61 -18.52
C ASN A 62 -12.83 -13.22 -17.40
N PHE A 63 -14.15 -13.33 -17.60
CA PHE A 63 -15.03 -13.96 -16.64
C PHE A 63 -14.60 -15.40 -16.31
N ASP A 64 -14.09 -16.13 -17.30
CA ASP A 64 -13.64 -17.53 -17.11
C ASP A 64 -12.37 -17.64 -16.26
N ASP A 65 -11.62 -16.54 -16.09
CA ASP A 65 -10.44 -16.47 -15.22
C ASP A 65 -10.78 -16.16 -13.75
N LEU A 66 -12.05 -15.89 -13.44
CA LEU A 66 -12.50 -15.59 -12.08
C LEU A 66 -12.72 -16.89 -11.30
N GLU A 67 -11.97 -17.06 -10.22
CA GLU A 67 -12.18 -18.15 -9.27
C GLU A 67 -13.32 -17.79 -8.29
N GLY A 68 -14.41 -18.56 -8.34
CA GLY A 68 -15.58 -18.38 -7.48
C GLY A 68 -16.47 -17.18 -7.88
N ASP A 69 -17.49 -16.87 -7.06
CA ASP A 69 -18.44 -15.78 -7.33
C ASP A 69 -17.96 -14.45 -6.74
N THR A 70 -16.69 -14.07 -6.99
CA THR A 70 -16.11 -12.84 -6.46
C THR A 70 -15.91 -11.80 -7.56
N GLN A 71 -16.42 -10.58 -7.34
CA GLN A 71 -16.12 -9.41 -8.18
C GLN A 71 -14.70 -8.85 -7.92
N LEU A 72 -13.81 -9.65 -7.35
CA LEU A 72 -12.45 -9.25 -7.04
C LEU A 72 -11.56 -9.59 -8.24
N LEU A 73 -10.60 -8.71 -8.52
CA LEU A 73 -9.55 -9.02 -9.49
C LEU A 73 -8.84 -10.31 -9.06
N PRO A 74 -8.39 -11.16 -10.01
CA PRO A 74 -7.63 -12.36 -9.70
C PRO A 74 -6.48 -12.07 -8.72
N ILE A 75 -6.49 -12.79 -7.60
CA ILE A 75 -5.51 -12.68 -6.52
C ILE A 75 -4.62 -13.92 -6.61
N LYS A 76 -3.31 -13.70 -6.67
CA LYS A 76 -2.32 -14.76 -6.45
C LYS A 76 -1.74 -14.63 -5.06
N SER A 77 -1.29 -15.75 -4.50
CA SER A 77 -0.49 -15.78 -3.28
C SER A 77 0.91 -16.29 -3.56
N LYS A 78 1.84 -15.87 -2.69
CA LYS A 78 3.21 -16.37 -2.65
C LYS A 78 3.63 -16.49 -1.19
N SER A 79 4.37 -17.54 -0.81
CA SER A 79 4.82 -17.67 0.57
C SER A 79 5.82 -16.57 0.89
N LEU A 80 5.81 -16.07 2.12
CA LEU A 80 6.83 -15.14 2.60
C LEU A 80 8.24 -15.73 2.44
N SER A 81 8.39 -17.04 2.61
CA SER A 81 9.67 -17.75 2.43
C SER A 81 10.18 -17.73 0.99
N ASP A 82 9.36 -17.38 0.01
CA ASP A 82 9.73 -17.36 -1.40
C ASP A 82 10.31 -16.00 -1.83
N PHE A 83 10.47 -15.07 -0.88
CA PHE A 83 11.11 -13.78 -1.08
C PHE A 83 12.50 -13.78 -0.45
N ASP A 84 13.49 -13.28 -1.18
CA ASP A 84 14.83 -13.09 -0.63
C ASP A 84 14.80 -12.05 0.49
N SER A 85 15.58 -12.28 1.55
CA SER A 85 15.75 -11.27 2.59
C SER A 85 16.42 -10.04 2.00
N ILE A 86 15.78 -8.89 2.18
CA ILE A 86 16.31 -7.60 1.75
C ILE A 86 17.50 -7.18 2.63
N PHE A 87 17.47 -7.58 3.91
CA PHE A 87 18.51 -7.27 4.88
C PHE A 87 19.20 -8.55 5.34
N THR A 88 20.49 -8.66 5.08
CA THR A 88 21.30 -9.85 5.41
C THR A 88 22.04 -9.73 6.74
N ASP A 89 22.07 -8.53 7.31
CA ASP A 89 22.95 -8.21 8.44
C ASP A 89 22.27 -8.42 9.80
N PHE A 90 21.01 -8.84 9.78
CA PHE A 90 20.26 -9.19 10.98
C PHE A 90 20.46 -10.66 11.34
N SER A 91 20.82 -10.88 12.59
CA SER A 91 20.96 -12.17 13.24
C SER A 91 20.07 -12.18 14.49
N VAL A 92 19.72 -13.38 14.95
CA VAL A 92 19.09 -13.60 16.26
C VAL A 92 19.90 -13.05 17.44
N LYS A 93 21.17 -12.68 17.21
CA LYS A 93 22.06 -12.07 18.20
C LYS A 93 21.97 -10.53 18.23
N ASN A 94 21.29 -9.90 17.27
CA ASN A 94 21.12 -8.45 17.27
C ASN A 94 20.13 -8.05 18.37
N ASN A 95 20.50 -7.04 19.16
CA ASN A 95 19.65 -6.51 20.23
C ASN A 95 18.55 -5.56 19.68
N THR A 96 18.67 -5.15 18.41
CA THR A 96 17.72 -4.27 17.73
C THR A 96 17.54 -4.72 16.27
N PHE A 97 16.31 -4.56 15.78
CA PHE A 97 15.91 -4.90 14.40
C PHE A 97 15.38 -3.66 13.66
N THR A 98 15.88 -2.48 14.02
CA THR A 98 15.40 -1.20 13.49
C THR A 98 16.26 -0.74 12.33
N THR A 99 15.71 -0.74 11.11
CA THR A 99 16.39 -0.19 9.93
C THR A 99 16.43 1.34 9.93
N ILE A 100 15.44 1.98 10.56
CA ILE A 100 15.35 3.45 10.65
C ILE A 100 15.73 3.85 12.08
N PRO A 101 16.73 4.74 12.27
CA PRO A 101 17.08 5.27 13.58
C PRO A 101 15.88 5.93 14.27
N LEU A 102 15.74 5.69 15.58
CA LEU A 102 14.71 6.36 16.38
C LEU A 102 15.05 7.83 16.64
N GLU A 103 16.33 8.17 16.60
CA GLU A 103 16.79 9.54 16.70
C GLU A 103 16.26 10.34 15.52
N ASN A 104 15.61 11.48 15.80
CA ASN A 104 15.02 12.36 14.79
C ASN A 104 13.94 11.72 13.91
N PHE A 105 13.35 10.59 14.34
CA PHE A 105 12.27 9.95 13.59
C PHE A 105 11.09 10.90 13.36
N GLN A 106 10.78 11.75 14.33
CA GLN A 106 9.72 12.77 14.20
C GLN A 106 10.00 13.84 13.14
N ASP A 107 11.27 14.01 12.75
CA ASP A 107 11.71 15.05 11.81
C ASP A 107 11.71 14.54 10.35
N LEU A 108 11.54 13.23 10.14
CA LEU A 108 11.40 12.63 8.81
C LEU A 108 10.21 13.23 8.07
N LYS A 109 10.35 13.49 6.76
CA LYS A 109 9.28 14.04 5.92
C LYS A 109 7.97 13.23 6.00
N THR A 110 8.09 11.91 6.14
CA THR A 110 6.94 11.00 6.28
C THR A 110 6.25 11.11 7.66
N SER A 111 6.97 11.51 8.70
CA SER A 111 6.46 11.67 10.07
C SER A 111 5.71 12.98 10.31
N ILE A 112 5.92 13.97 9.43
CA ILE A 112 5.29 15.29 9.55
C ILE A 112 3.78 15.19 9.32
N ALA A 113 3.01 15.84 10.18
CA ALA A 113 1.54 15.87 10.07
C ALA A 113 1.09 16.58 8.79
N LEU A 114 0.01 16.08 8.18
CA LEU A 114 -0.60 16.69 7.00
C LEU A 114 -1.00 18.15 7.25
N THR A 115 -0.74 19.02 6.27
CA THR A 115 -1.21 20.41 6.29
C THR A 115 -2.72 20.51 6.09
N ALA A 116 -3.32 21.63 6.50
CA ALA A 116 -4.75 21.89 6.30
C ALA A 116 -5.17 21.88 4.81
N LYS A 117 -4.24 22.07 3.86
CA LYS A 117 -4.53 21.97 2.42
C LYS A 117 -4.57 20.51 1.96
N GLU A 118 -3.68 19.67 2.48
CA GLU A 118 -3.64 18.24 2.15
C GLU A 118 -4.80 17.49 2.78
N GLN A 119 -5.20 17.87 3.99
CA GLN A 119 -6.36 17.30 4.68
C GLN A 119 -7.68 17.47 3.91
N LYS A 120 -7.77 18.45 3.00
CA LYS A 120 -8.92 18.61 2.09
C LYS A 120 -9.01 17.53 1.04
N CYS A 121 -7.92 16.79 0.79
CA CYS A 121 -7.90 15.66 -0.11
C CYS A 121 -8.24 14.39 0.68
N THR A 122 -9.51 13.98 0.67
CA THR A 122 -10.01 12.82 1.44
C THR A 122 -9.16 11.56 1.26
N ALA A 123 -8.71 11.28 0.03
CA ALA A 123 -7.86 10.14 -0.26
C ALA A 123 -6.49 10.23 0.47
N VAL A 124 -5.86 11.41 0.51
CA VAL A 124 -4.58 11.62 1.23
C VAL A 124 -4.78 11.38 2.72
N THR A 125 -5.82 12.00 3.31
CA THR A 125 -6.15 11.84 4.73
C THR A 125 -6.37 10.37 5.09
N GLN A 126 -7.15 9.64 4.27
CA GLN A 126 -7.38 8.22 4.50
C GLN A 126 -6.11 7.38 4.40
N PHE A 127 -5.17 7.73 3.52
CA PHE A 127 -3.88 7.04 3.42
C PHE A 127 -2.99 7.31 4.63
N PHE A 128 -3.02 8.54 5.13
CA PHE A 128 -2.30 8.94 6.32
C PHE A 128 -2.85 8.23 7.57
N ASP A 129 -4.16 8.29 7.78
CA ASP A 129 -4.83 7.70 8.95
C ASP A 129 -4.76 6.17 8.99
N LYS A 130 -4.72 5.52 7.82
CA LYS A 130 -4.55 4.06 7.70
C LYS A 130 -3.08 3.62 7.71
N PHE A 131 -2.14 4.54 7.96
CA PHE A 131 -0.70 4.30 7.99
C PHE A 131 -0.07 3.84 6.66
N ASN A 132 -0.81 3.81 5.55
CA ASN A 132 -0.28 3.50 4.22
C ASN A 132 0.71 4.58 3.75
N TYR A 133 0.46 5.84 4.11
CA TYR A 133 1.38 6.93 3.87
C TYR A 133 2.74 6.67 4.53
N GLY A 134 2.72 6.34 5.83
CA GLY A 134 3.90 5.95 6.59
C GLY A 134 4.62 4.76 5.96
N LEU A 135 3.85 3.70 5.64
CA LEU A 135 4.39 2.49 5.03
C LEU A 135 5.20 2.79 3.77
N TYR A 136 4.67 3.60 2.85
CA TYR A 136 5.36 3.90 1.61
C TYR A 136 6.63 4.73 1.81
N GLY A 137 6.55 5.79 2.62
CA GLY A 137 7.68 6.67 2.85
C GLY A 137 8.82 6.00 3.61
N TYR A 138 8.51 5.28 4.70
CA TYR A 138 9.51 4.55 5.47
C TYR A 138 10.09 3.36 4.71
N THR A 139 9.31 2.71 3.82
CA THR A 139 9.86 1.67 2.94
C THR A 139 10.91 2.26 2.01
N VAL A 140 10.64 3.41 1.39
CA VAL A 140 11.64 4.08 0.54
C VAL A 140 12.88 4.49 1.36
N LEU A 141 12.69 5.03 2.57
CA LEU A 141 13.82 5.36 3.44
C LEU A 141 14.66 4.11 3.79
N ALA A 142 14.01 2.99 4.12
CA ALA A 142 14.71 1.77 4.50
C ALA A 142 15.48 1.12 3.34
N LEU A 143 14.92 1.15 2.13
CA LEU A 143 15.50 0.50 0.94
C LEU A 143 16.49 1.39 0.20
N GLU A 144 16.15 2.66 0.02
CA GLU A 144 16.84 3.60 -0.86
C GLU A 144 17.58 4.70 -0.08
N GLN A 145 17.48 4.72 1.25
CA GLN A 145 18.07 5.76 2.12
C GLN A 145 17.61 7.18 1.74
N LEU A 146 16.40 7.28 1.19
CA LEU A 146 15.81 8.53 0.74
C LEU A 146 14.64 8.94 1.66
N ASP A 147 14.82 10.03 2.39
CA ASP A 147 13.72 10.66 3.15
C ASP A 147 12.83 11.46 2.20
N LEU A 148 11.57 11.04 2.07
CA LEU A 148 10.57 11.68 1.24
C LEU A 148 9.22 11.71 1.95
N ALA A 149 8.32 12.58 1.49
CA ALA A 149 6.90 12.55 1.83
C ALA A 149 6.12 11.95 0.66
N PRO A 150 5.39 10.82 0.79
CA PRO A 150 4.73 10.20 -0.35
C PRO A 150 3.62 11.06 -0.98
N SER A 151 3.68 11.26 -2.30
CA SER A 151 2.59 11.87 -3.06
C SER A 151 1.50 10.84 -3.39
N ILE A 152 0.47 10.78 -2.56
CA ILE A 152 -0.71 9.94 -2.78
C ILE A 152 -1.47 10.43 -4.02
N THR A 153 -1.50 11.74 -4.27
CA THR A 153 -2.19 12.29 -5.44
C THR A 153 -1.54 11.87 -6.76
N ALA A 154 -0.20 11.75 -6.80
CA ALA A 154 0.50 11.19 -7.95
C ALA A 154 0.24 9.69 -8.12
N LEU A 155 0.18 8.92 -7.03
CA LEU A 155 -0.18 7.50 -7.09
C LEU A 155 -1.60 7.30 -7.63
N ILE A 156 -2.56 8.14 -7.23
CA ILE A 156 -3.93 8.13 -7.78
C ILE A 156 -3.90 8.41 -9.28
N LYS A 157 -3.15 9.44 -9.70
CA LYS A 157 -3.03 9.81 -11.11
C LYS A 157 -2.39 8.72 -11.97
N ASN A 158 -1.46 7.94 -11.39
CA ASN A 158 -0.79 6.83 -12.07
C ASN A 158 -1.51 5.49 -11.89
N GLY A 159 -2.64 5.46 -11.16
CA GLY A 159 -3.41 4.26 -10.89
C GLY A 159 -4.23 3.74 -12.07
N LEU A 160 -5.17 2.86 -11.75
CA LEU A 160 -6.14 2.36 -12.71
C LEU A 160 -7.13 3.44 -13.12
N THR A 161 -7.57 3.38 -14.37
CA THR A 161 -8.68 4.18 -14.90
C THR A 161 -9.95 3.36 -15.04
N LYS A 162 -9.81 2.06 -15.36
CA LYS A 162 -10.95 1.15 -15.55
C LYS A 162 -10.62 -0.30 -15.26
N ILE A 163 -11.58 -1.04 -14.71
CA ILE A 163 -11.65 -2.51 -14.82
C ILE A 163 -12.83 -2.85 -15.72
N THR A 164 -12.61 -3.71 -16.71
CA THR A 164 -13.64 -4.20 -17.61
C THR A 164 -13.69 -5.72 -17.61
N TYR A 165 -14.88 -6.27 -17.77
CA TYR A 165 -15.10 -7.73 -17.76
C TYR A 165 -15.50 -8.20 -19.15
N THR A 166 -14.87 -9.25 -19.66
CA THR A 166 -15.19 -9.90 -20.94
C THR A 166 -15.78 -11.28 -20.70
N ASP A 167 -16.50 -11.78 -21.71
CA ASP A 167 -17.08 -13.14 -21.72
C ASP A 167 -18.05 -13.43 -20.56
N VAL A 168 -18.64 -12.37 -19.99
CA VAL A 168 -19.62 -12.48 -18.90
C VAL A 168 -20.90 -13.14 -19.40
N PRO A 169 -21.35 -14.26 -18.81
CA PRO A 169 -22.63 -14.88 -19.14
C PRO A 169 -23.79 -13.91 -18.95
N GLN A 170 -24.81 -13.97 -19.82
CA GLN A 170 -25.94 -13.04 -19.78
C GLN A 170 -26.60 -12.96 -18.39
N SER A 171 -26.72 -14.10 -17.70
CA SER A 171 -27.26 -14.22 -16.34
C SER A 171 -26.44 -13.53 -15.24
N LYS A 172 -25.21 -13.09 -15.53
CA LYS A 172 -24.28 -12.47 -14.57
C LYS A 172 -23.91 -11.02 -14.91
N THR A 173 -24.37 -10.50 -16.05
CA THR A 173 -24.07 -9.13 -16.52
C THR A 173 -24.47 -8.01 -15.55
N GLU A 174 -25.43 -8.25 -14.66
CA GLU A 174 -25.81 -7.27 -13.65
C GLU A 174 -24.77 -7.09 -12.53
N TYR A 175 -23.96 -8.12 -12.28
CA TYR A 175 -22.95 -8.17 -11.22
C TYR A 175 -21.55 -7.77 -11.72
N TYR A 176 -21.20 -8.12 -12.96
CA TYR A 176 -19.88 -7.87 -13.53
C TYR A 176 -19.94 -6.69 -14.49
N LYS A 177 -20.02 -5.48 -13.91
CA LYS A 177 -20.03 -4.20 -14.65
C LYS A 177 -18.65 -3.56 -14.64
N ASP A 178 -18.36 -2.83 -15.71
CA ASP A 178 -17.16 -1.99 -15.78
C ASP A 178 -17.08 -1.07 -14.54
N ILE A 179 -15.91 -1.07 -13.90
CA ILE A 179 -15.61 -0.19 -12.77
C ILE A 179 -14.77 0.95 -13.32
N LEU A 180 -15.30 2.16 -13.23
CA LEU A 180 -14.57 3.38 -13.59
C LEU A 180 -13.96 4.00 -12.33
N PHE A 181 -12.67 4.32 -12.40
CA PHE A 181 -11.98 4.98 -11.31
C PHE A 181 -11.89 6.47 -11.57
N ASN A 182 -12.44 7.25 -10.64
CA ASN A 182 -12.33 8.68 -10.69
C ASN A 182 -10.95 9.12 -10.19
N GLU A 183 -10.24 9.87 -11.02
CA GLU A 183 -9.04 10.60 -10.61
C GLU A 183 -9.46 11.81 -9.78
N GLY A 184 -9.56 11.66 -8.46
CA GLY A 184 -10.06 12.74 -7.61
C GLY A 184 -9.67 12.58 -6.16
N CYS A 185 -9.66 13.70 -5.44
CA CYS A 185 -9.37 13.71 -4.01
C CYS A 185 -10.44 13.03 -3.15
N ASN A 186 -11.66 12.87 -3.67
CA ASN A 186 -12.79 12.25 -2.97
C ASN A 186 -12.96 10.77 -3.32
N THR A 187 -11.95 10.13 -3.91
CA THR A 187 -12.02 8.71 -4.23
C THR A 187 -11.68 7.84 -3.00
N THR A 188 -12.61 6.97 -2.63
CA THR A 188 -12.40 5.94 -1.60
C THR A 188 -12.20 4.55 -2.20
N ASP A 189 -12.65 4.35 -3.44
CA ASP A 189 -12.66 3.03 -4.07
C ASP A 189 -11.30 2.67 -4.69
N ASN A 190 -10.51 3.69 -5.04
CA ASN A 190 -9.17 3.49 -5.62
C ASN A 190 -8.16 2.98 -4.59
N ILE A 191 -8.46 3.06 -3.29
CA ILE A 191 -7.49 2.79 -2.22
C ILE A 191 -6.90 1.39 -2.33
N LYS A 192 -7.75 0.39 -2.58
CA LYS A 192 -7.32 -1.01 -2.76
C LYS A 192 -6.47 -1.24 -4.01
N TYR A 193 -6.53 -0.34 -5.00
CA TYR A 193 -5.85 -0.49 -6.28
C TYR A 193 -4.65 0.45 -6.45
N LEU A 194 -4.25 1.18 -5.41
CA LEU A 194 -3.11 2.10 -5.51
C LEU A 194 -1.76 1.40 -5.67
N THR A 195 -1.69 0.10 -5.41
CA THR A 195 -0.54 -0.74 -5.77
C THR A 195 -0.23 -0.69 -7.27
N TYR A 196 -1.22 -0.46 -8.13
CA TYR A 196 -0.99 -0.23 -9.56
C TYR A 196 -0.29 1.10 -9.84
N GLY A 197 -0.62 2.15 -9.09
CA GLY A 197 0.09 3.43 -9.15
C GLY A 197 1.56 3.25 -8.77
N ILE A 198 1.82 2.51 -7.69
CA ILE A 198 3.20 2.21 -7.25
C ILE A 198 3.95 1.39 -8.31
N ARG A 199 3.34 0.35 -8.87
CA ARG A 199 3.97 -0.45 -9.95
C ARG A 199 4.31 0.39 -11.18
N LYS A 200 3.48 1.38 -11.51
CA LYS A 200 3.65 2.23 -12.69
C LYS A 200 4.70 3.31 -12.51
N SER A 201 4.73 3.98 -11.35
CA SER A 201 5.54 5.18 -11.14
C SER A 201 6.46 5.15 -9.93
N GLY A 202 6.47 4.07 -9.16
CA GLY A 202 7.08 4.05 -7.83
C GLY A 202 6.38 5.00 -6.86
N VAL A 203 7.04 5.25 -5.73
CA VAL A 203 6.67 6.28 -4.76
C VAL A 203 7.41 7.56 -5.11
N VAL A 204 6.72 8.70 -5.16
CA VAL A 204 7.29 10.00 -5.53
C VAL A 204 7.06 11.01 -4.41
N ASP A 205 7.98 11.97 -4.26
CA ASP A 205 7.92 12.97 -3.19
C ASP A 205 6.80 14.01 -3.44
N THR A 206 6.23 14.55 -2.36
CA THR A 206 5.27 15.66 -2.40
C THR A 206 5.89 16.96 -2.90
N GLU A 207 7.21 17.12 -2.79
CA GLU A 207 7.94 18.23 -3.43
C GLU A 207 7.75 18.22 -4.95
N CYS A 208 7.66 17.04 -5.57
CA CYS A 208 7.38 16.90 -6.99
C CYS A 208 5.89 17.08 -7.29
N PHE A 209 5.04 16.41 -6.52
CA PHE A 209 3.59 16.41 -6.73
C PHE A 209 2.87 16.61 -5.39
N PRO A 210 2.36 17.82 -5.09
CA PRO A 210 1.80 18.10 -3.78
C PRO A 210 0.50 17.33 -3.54
N ASN A 211 0.26 16.92 -2.30
CA ASN A 211 -0.93 16.19 -1.89
C ASN A 211 -2.21 17.07 -1.78
N ASN A 212 -2.15 18.33 -2.18
CA ASN A 212 -3.30 19.23 -2.13
C ASN A 212 -4.17 19.23 -3.41
N LYS A 213 -3.73 18.54 -4.48
CA LYS A 213 -4.48 18.39 -5.73
C LYS A 213 -4.00 17.18 -6.54
N ILE A 214 -4.88 16.60 -7.37
CA ILE A 214 -4.46 15.61 -8.36
C ILE A 214 -3.61 16.30 -9.44
N PRO A 215 -2.39 15.81 -9.71
CA PRO A 215 -1.57 16.39 -10.76
C PRO A 215 -2.18 16.14 -12.15
N THR A 216 -2.07 17.11 -13.04
CA THR A 216 -2.53 16.97 -14.43
C THR A 216 -1.61 16.07 -15.25
N VAL A 217 -0.31 16.07 -14.92
CA VAL A 217 0.74 15.25 -15.53
C VAL A 217 1.69 14.73 -14.46
N THR A 218 2.23 13.52 -14.67
CA THR A 218 3.14 12.84 -13.74
C THR A 218 4.47 12.45 -14.38
N LYS A 219 4.78 12.96 -15.58
CA LYS A 219 5.93 12.52 -16.37
C LYS A 219 7.28 13.00 -15.83
N GLN A 220 7.34 14.17 -15.20
CA GLN A 220 8.57 14.74 -14.66
C GLN A 220 8.27 15.53 -13.40
N CYS A 221 9.14 15.39 -12.41
CA CYS A 221 9.18 16.31 -11.26
C CYS A 221 9.60 17.68 -11.79
N THR A 222 8.72 18.67 -11.69
CA THR A 222 9.13 20.05 -11.97
C THR A 222 9.86 20.55 -10.73
N THR A 223 11.16 20.32 -10.65
CA THR A 223 11.99 20.99 -9.64
C THR A 223 11.89 22.48 -9.91
N ASN A 224 11.18 23.21 -9.05
CA ASN A 224 11.29 24.66 -9.02
C ASN A 224 12.68 24.96 -8.43
N THR A 225 13.64 25.27 -9.30
CA THR A 225 14.88 25.95 -8.94
C THR A 225 14.60 27.35 -8.42
#